data_AF-A0A2D3PR63-F1
#
_entry.id   AF-A0A2D3PR63-F1
#
_cell.length_a   1.000
_cell.length_b   1.000
_cell.length_c   1.000
_cell.angle_alpha   90.00
_cell.angle_beta   90.00
_cell.angle_gamma   90.00
#
_symmetry.space_group_name_H-M   'P 1'
#
loop_
_entity.id
_entity.type
_entity.pdbx_description
1 polymer ?
#
loop_
_entity_poly.entity_id
_entity_poly.type
_entity_poly.pdbx_seq_one_letter_code
_entity_poly.pdbx_strand_id
1 'polypeptide(L)' 'MKIFDKDFFRYLALFTEIGLTLFINVFVAIYLYYLFEKYFFKSFIFLIFMILLGIVNGFYSVYKLIFPKNKK' A
#
# COMPACT_ATOMS: atom_id res chain seq x y z
N MET A 1 -24.52 19.67 -14.60
CA MET A 1 -23.28 19.24 -13.93
C MET A 1 -22.75 18.05 -14.70
N LYS A 2 -21.65 18.19 -15.44
CA LYS A 2 -21.07 17.06 -16.17
C LYS A 2 -20.31 16.23 -15.14
N ILE A 3 -20.81 15.03 -14.84
CA ILE A 3 -20.20 14.12 -13.85
C ILE A 3 -18.78 13.70 -14.28
N PHE A 4 -18.48 13.78 -15.57
CA PHE A 4 -17.22 13.39 -16.20
C PHE A 4 -16.40 14.60 -16.64
N ASP A 5 -16.06 15.49 -15.71
CA ASP A 5 -15.13 16.59 -15.95
C ASP A 5 -13.67 16.16 -15.71
N LYS A 6 -12.72 16.93 -16.25
CA LYS A 6 -11.27 16.65 -16.15
C LYS A 6 -10.80 16.43 -14.71
N ASP A 7 -11.38 17.16 -13.76
CA ASP A 7 -11.05 17.04 -12.35
C ASP A 7 -11.51 15.71 -11.76
N PHE A 8 -12.65 15.16 -12.20
CA PHE A 8 -13.10 13.84 -11.78
C PHE A 8 -12.07 12.76 -12.12
N PHE A 9 -11.58 12.75 -13.37
CA PHE A 9 -10.55 11.79 -13.79
C PHE A 9 -9.23 12.00 -13.05
N ARG A 10 -8.87 13.25 -12.73
CA ARG A 10 -7.67 13.55 -11.93
C ARG A 10 -7.78 12.97 -10.52
N TYR A 11 -8.90 13.18 -9.83
CA TYR A 11 -9.12 12.60 -8.51
C TYR A 11 -9.20 11.08 -8.54
N LEU A 12 -9.83 10.51 -9.57
CA LEU A 12 -9.89 9.06 -9.77
C LEU A 12 -8.49 8.46 -9.95
N ALA A 13 -7.63 9.11 -10.73
CA ALA A 13 -6.26 8.67 -10.94
C ALA A 13 -5.46 8.69 -9.62
N LEU A 14 -5.54 9.80 -8.86
CA LEU A 14 -4.88 9.92 -7.56
C LEU A 14 -5.39 8.87 -6.56
N PHE A 15 -6.70 8.66 -6.50
CA PHE A 15 -7.29 7.64 -5.63
C PHE A 15 -6.82 6.23 -6.01
N THR A 16 -6.79 5.93 -7.30
CA THR A 16 -6.30 4.65 -7.83
C THR A 16 -4.83 4.44 -7.48
N GLU A 17 -3.99 5.47 -7.64
CA GLU A 17 -2.56 5.40 -7.31
C GLU A 17 -2.33 5.15 -5.81
N ILE A 18 -3.07 5.85 -4.94
CA ILE A 18 -3.03 5.65 -3.48
C ILE A 18 -3.49 4.23 -3.12
N GLY A 19 -4.63 3.81 -3.66
CA GLY A 19 -5.22 2.50 -3.41
C GLY A 19 -4.31 1.36 -3.87
N LEU A 20 -3.74 1.46 -5.07
CA LEU A 20 -2.77 0.50 -5.60
C LEU A 20 -1.50 0.46 -4.75
N THR A 21 -0.99 1.62 -4.33
CA THR A 21 0.22 1.67 -3.48
C THR A 21 0.01 0.96 -2.16
N LEU A 22 -1.13 1.17 -1.49
CA LEU A 22 -1.48 0.46 -0.26
C LEU A 22 -1.67 -1.04 -0.53
N PHE A 23 -2.43 -1.39 -1.57
CA PHE A 23 -2.73 -2.77 -1.92
C PHE A 23 -1.45 -3.56 -2.19
N ILE A 24 -0.54 -3.02 -3.00
CA ILE A 24 0.74 -3.67 -3.33
C ILE A 24 1.58 -3.86 -2.06
N ASN A 25 1.68 -2.86 -1.18
CA ASN A 25 2.47 -2.98 0.05
C ASN A 25 1.95 -4.09 0.98
N VAL A 26 0.63 -4.15 1.18
CA VAL A 26 0.02 -5.22 2.01
C VAL A 26 0.16 -6.58 1.32
N PHE A 27 -0.07 -6.66 0.01
CA PHE A 27 0.07 -7.88 -0.75
C PHE A 27 1.50 -8.43 -0.70
N VAL A 28 2.50 -7.58 -0.86
CA VAL A 28 3.91 -7.95 -0.74
C VAL A 28 4.23 -8.46 0.66
N ALA A 29 3.71 -7.81 1.72
CA ALA A 29 3.93 -8.29 3.08
C ALA A 29 3.32 -9.68 3.33
N ILE A 30 2.12 -9.93 2.82
CA ILE A 30 1.47 -11.25 2.87
C ILE A 30 2.28 -12.28 2.05
N TYR A 31 2.74 -11.92 0.86
CA TYR A 31 3.56 -12.79 0.03
C TYR A 31 4.87 -13.18 0.73
N LEU A 32 5.54 -12.21 1.37
CA LEU A 32 6.73 -12.45 2.18
C LEU A 32 6.46 -13.36 3.38
N TYR A 33 5.29 -13.21 4.03
CA TYR A 33 4.86 -14.15 5.07
C TYR A 33 4.78 -15.58 4.54
N TYR A 34 4.11 -15.81 3.41
CA TYR A 34 3.96 -17.16 2.84
C TYR A 34 5.31 -17.75 2.41
N LEU A 35 6.19 -16.91 1.88
CA LEU A 35 7.55 -17.34 1.56
C LEU A 35 8.30 -17.76 2.84
N PHE A 36 8.21 -16.97 3.91
CA PHE A 36 8.84 -17.28 5.19
C PHE A 36 8.27 -18.53 5.86
N GLU A 37 6.94 -18.67 5.87
CA GLU A 37 6.22 -19.83 6.40
C GLU A 37 6.71 -21.14 5.79
N LYS A 38 7.04 -21.13 4.49
CA LYS A 38 7.57 -22.29 3.78
C LYS A 38 8.92 -22.79 4.33
N TYR A 39 9.75 -21.91 4.91
CA TYR A 39 11.11 -22.26 5.36
C TYR A 39 11.27 -22.36 6.88
N PHE A 40 10.41 -21.70 7.66
CA PHE A 40 10.53 -21.64 9.12
C PHE A 40 9.39 -22.38 9.84
N PHE A 41 8.24 -21.72 10.01
CA PHE A 41 7.08 -22.28 10.70
C PHE A 41 5.83 -21.42 10.43
N LYS A 42 4.66 -22.05 10.53
CA LYS A 42 3.36 -21.38 10.44
C LYS A 42 3.01 -20.73 11.76
N SER A 43 2.85 -19.41 11.76
CA SER A 43 2.42 -18.66 12.95
C SER A 43 1.42 -17.57 12.58
N PHE A 44 0.22 -17.67 13.15
CA PHE A 44 -0.84 -16.69 12.95
C PHE A 44 -0.48 -15.30 13.50
N ILE A 45 0.28 -15.26 14.62
CA ILE A 45 0.80 -14.01 15.18
C ILE A 45 1.73 -13.32 14.17
N PHE A 46 2.59 -14.08 13.49
CA PHE A 46 3.53 -13.53 12.53
C PHE A 46 2.84 -13.00 11.27
N LEU A 47 1.75 -13.65 10.83
CA LEU A 47 0.91 -13.16 9.73
C LEU A 47 0.30 -11.79 10.06
N ILE A 48 -0.28 -11.64 11.25
CA ILE A 48 -0.84 -10.36 11.70
C ILE A 48 0.25 -9.28 11.74
N PHE A 49 1.43 -9.62 12.27
CA PHE A 49 2.56 -8.69 12.33
C PHE A 49 3.01 -8.24 10.93
N MET A 50 3.10 -9.16 9.97
CA MET A 50 3.45 -8.81 8.59
C MET A 50 2.40 -7.93 7.92
N ILE A 51 1.11 -8.21 8.13
CA ILE A 51 0.04 -7.36 7.60
C ILE A 51 0.13 -5.95 8.19
N LEU A 52 0.34 -5.81 9.50
CA LEU A 52 0.53 -4.51 10.14
C LEU A 52 1.72 -3.74 9.55
N LEU A 53 2.85 -4.42 9.35
CA LEU A 53 4.02 -3.83 8.68
C LEU A 53 3.70 -3.38 7.26
N GLY A 54 2.98 -4.21 6.49
CA GLY A 54 2.55 -3.88 5.13
C GLY A 54 1.65 -2.65 5.09
N ILE A 55 0.70 -2.55 6.03
CA ILE A 55 -0.20 -1.39 6.15
C ILE A 55 0.59 -0.12 6.50
N VAL A 56 1.43 -0.17 7.54
CA VAL A 56 2.22 0.99 7.97
C VAL A 56 3.16 1.44 6.85
N ASN A 57 3.83 0.51 6.17
CA ASN A 57 4.71 0.82 5.05
C ASN A 57 3.94 1.37 3.83
N GLY A 58 2.74 0.84 3.58
CA GLY A 58 1.84 1.37 2.56
C GLY A 58 1.46 2.82 2.84
N PHE A 59 1.04 3.13 4.07
CA PHE A 59 0.72 4.51 4.47
C PHE A 59 1.93 5.43 4.39
N TYR A 60 3.10 4.97 4.81
CA TYR A 60 4.34 5.73 4.68
C TYR A 60 4.70 6.02 3.22
N SER A 61 4.53 5.03 2.34
CA SER A 61 4.77 5.16 0.90
C SER A 61 3.83 6.18 0.26
N VAL A 62 2.53 6.11 0.59
CA VAL A 62 1.52 7.09 0.15
C VAL A 62 1.85 8.49 0.67
N TYR A 63 2.22 8.63 1.95
CA TYR A 63 2.60 9.91 2.53
C TYR A 63 3.78 10.53 1.76
N LYS A 64 4.80 9.73 1.45
CA LYS A 64 5.96 10.18 0.66
C LYS A 64 5.61 10.55 -0.78
N LEU A 65 4.61 9.89 -1.36
CA LEU A 65 4.13 10.14 -2.72
C LEU A 65 3.35 11.46 -2.80
N ILE A 66 2.51 11.74 -1.80
CA ILE A 66 1.71 12.97 -1.71
C ILE A 66 2.54 14.16 -1.23
N PHE A 67 3.44 13.95 -0.27
CA PHE A 67 4.34 14.95 0.28
C PHE A 67 5.79 14.62 -0.09
N PRO A 68 6.16 14.72 -1.37
CA PRO A 68 7.54 14.55 -1.77
C PRO A 68 8.35 15.61 -1.02
N LYS A 69 9.29 15.16 -0.17
CA LYS A 69 10.18 16.04 0.57
C LYS A 69 10.86 16.94 -0.47
N ASN A 70 10.52 18.24 -0.45
CA ASN A 70 11.13 19.26 -1.31
C ASN A 70 12.65 19.03 -1.25
N LYS A 71 13.22 18.54 -2.36
CA LYS A 71 14.67 18.47 -2.53
C LYS A 71 15.13 19.92 -2.60
N LYS A 72 15.60 20.45 -1.47
CA LYS A 72 16.56 21.56 -1.49
C LYS A 72 17.83 21.07 -2.19
#